data_AF-A0A5M9JU24-F1
#
_entry.id   AF-A0A5M9JU24-F1
#
_cell.length_a   1.000
_cell.length_b   1.000
_cell.length_c   1.000
_cell.angle_alpha   90.00
_cell.angle_beta   90.00
_cell.angle_gamma   90.00
#
_symmetry.space_group_name_H-M   'P 1'
#
loop_
_entity.id
_entity.type
_entity.pdbx_description
1 polymer ?
#
loop_
_entity_poly.entity_id
_entity_poly.type
_entity_poly.pdbx_seq_one_letter_code
_entity_poly.pdbx_strand_id
1 'polypeptide(L)'
;MSTSVEDAKAQQVIDRLKEPANKEADILEKNDGRDDESIEYNKKEKKEEALPKLSAADFRVYNSMAEHMEYFHNHFRQSWTLLHTACTTNQRPRNLSLRQFLQTGLSFISQLEVHHGIEEQHIFPVLARKMPEFKSGKKCSGIVETT
;
A
#
# COMPACT_ATOMS: atom_id res chain seq x y z
N MET A 1 43.18 28.92 -16.40
CA MET A 1 41.83 29.19 -16.93
C MET A 1 41.28 27.92 -17.57
N SER A 2 40.40 27.20 -16.88
CA SER A 2 39.53 26.15 -17.49
C SER A 2 38.57 25.62 -16.43
N THR A 3 37.47 26.34 -16.22
CA THR A 3 36.29 25.88 -15.49
C THR A 3 35.09 26.40 -16.28
N SER A 4 34.54 25.57 -17.17
CA SER A 4 33.36 25.99 -17.95
C SER A 4 32.43 24.84 -18.34
N VAL A 5 32.84 23.58 -18.15
CA VAL A 5 32.02 22.43 -18.57
C VAL A 5 31.32 21.76 -17.38
N GLU A 6 31.93 21.75 -16.19
CA GLU A 6 31.37 21.11 -15.00
C GLU A 6 30.28 21.98 -14.34
N ASP A 7 30.49 23.30 -14.26
CA ASP A 7 29.50 24.25 -13.71
C ASP A 7 28.22 24.31 -14.57
N ALA A 8 28.35 24.16 -15.89
CA ALA A 8 27.21 24.13 -16.82
C ALA A 8 26.32 22.89 -16.61
N LYS A 9 26.92 21.75 -16.21
CA LYS A 9 26.19 20.50 -15.94
C LYS A 9 25.48 20.56 -14.59
N ALA A 10 26.10 21.18 -13.60
CA ALA A 10 25.49 21.42 -12.30
C ALA A 10 24.31 22.41 -12.41
N GLN A 11 24.46 23.48 -13.20
CA GLN A 11 23.40 24.46 -13.43
C GLN A 11 22.20 23.85 -14.17
N GLN A 12 22.43 22.99 -15.18
CA GLN A 12 21.35 22.26 -15.87
C GLN A 12 20.57 21.29 -14.98
N VAL A 13 21.17 20.75 -13.91
CA VAL A 13 20.47 19.87 -12.96
C VAL A 13 19.65 20.70 -11.98
N ILE A 14 20.19 21.83 -11.51
CA ILE A 14 19.49 22.75 -10.62
C ILE A 14 18.30 23.40 -11.33
N ASP A 15 18.43 23.78 -12.60
CA ASP A 15 17.33 24.39 -13.36
C ASP A 15 16.23 23.36 -13.69
N ARG A 16 16.57 22.07 -13.83
CA ARG A 16 15.60 20.97 -13.95
C ARG A 16 14.85 20.66 -12.65
N LEU A 17 15.42 21.01 -11.49
CA LEU A 17 14.81 20.87 -10.17
C LEU A 17 13.96 22.08 -9.76
N LYS A 18 14.05 23.20 -10.51
CA LYS A 18 13.25 24.41 -10.30
C LYS A 18 11.94 24.42 -11.08
N GLU A 19 11.75 23.50 -12.03
CA GLU A 19 10.46 23.34 -12.70
C GLU A 19 9.49 22.63 -11.76
N PRO A 20 8.34 23.24 -11.41
CA PRO A 20 7.32 22.53 -10.66
C PRO A 20 6.86 21.34 -11.50
N ALA A 21 6.70 20.19 -10.86
CA ALA A 21 6.16 19.01 -11.51
C ALA A 21 4.74 19.32 -12.00
N ASN A 22 4.61 19.72 -13.26
CA ASN A 22 3.34 20.01 -13.95
C ASN A 22 2.48 18.73 -14.13
N LYS A 23 2.66 17.72 -13.29
CA LYS A 23 1.95 16.45 -13.34
C LYS A 23 0.99 16.25 -12.16
N GLU A 24 0.93 17.15 -11.18
CA GLU A 24 -0.12 17.06 -10.15
C GLU A 24 -1.46 17.63 -10.64
N ALA A 25 -1.46 18.67 -11.49
CA ALA A 25 -2.70 19.21 -12.07
C ALA A 25 -3.31 18.29 -13.14
N ASP A 26 -2.47 17.60 -13.92
CA ASP A 26 -2.90 16.72 -15.02
C ASP A 26 -3.52 15.40 -14.53
N ILE A 27 -3.36 15.07 -13.25
CA ILE A 27 -3.99 13.91 -12.60
C ILE A 27 -5.37 14.29 -12.02
N LEU A 28 -5.60 15.58 -11.71
CA LEU A 28 -6.82 16.07 -11.07
C LEU A 28 -7.85 16.68 -12.04
N GLU A 29 -7.49 16.88 -13.31
CA GLU A 29 -8.37 17.47 -14.34
C GLU A 29 -9.04 16.42 -15.27
N LYS A 30 -9.29 15.20 -14.77
CA LYS A 30 -10.13 14.19 -15.45
C LYS A 30 -11.22 13.62 -14.56
N ASN A 31 -11.88 14.49 -13.81
CA ASN A 31 -13.20 14.26 -13.24
C ASN A 31 -14.24 15.15 -13.94
N ASP A 32 -14.16 15.22 -15.27
CA ASP A 32 -15.36 15.54 -16.05
C ASP A 32 -16.06 14.23 -16.41
N GLY A 33 -17.39 14.28 -16.39
CA GLY A 33 -18.33 13.16 -16.35
C GLY A 33 -17.86 11.89 -17.05
N ARG A 34 -17.97 10.76 -16.36
CA ARG A 34 -17.81 9.45 -16.99
C ARG A 34 -19.07 9.17 -17.80
N ASP A 35 -19.04 9.59 -19.06
CA ASP A 35 -19.93 9.11 -20.11
C ASP A 35 -19.81 7.59 -20.13
N ASP A 36 -20.95 6.94 -20.00
CA ASP A 36 -21.13 5.50 -19.93
C ASP A 36 -20.90 4.89 -21.33
N GLU A 37 -19.62 4.78 -21.73
CA GLU A 37 -19.26 4.08 -22.96
C GLU A 37 -19.37 2.57 -22.72
N SER A 38 -20.50 2.03 -23.17
CA SER A 38 -20.91 0.64 -23.04
C SER A 38 -19.97 -0.28 -23.83
N ILE A 39 -18.99 -0.85 -23.13
CA ILE A 39 -18.32 -2.05 -23.60
C ILE A 39 -19.35 -3.18 -23.59
N GLU A 40 -19.77 -3.63 -24.77
CA GLU A 40 -20.70 -4.74 -24.97
C GLU A 40 -20.09 -6.05 -24.47
N TYR A 41 -20.17 -6.26 -23.15
CA TYR A 41 -20.02 -7.56 -22.55
C TYR A 41 -21.22 -8.40 -22.96
N ASN A 42 -20.96 -9.47 -23.70
CA ASN A 42 -21.95 -10.48 -24.05
C ASN A 42 -22.47 -11.15 -22.76
N LYS A 43 -23.46 -10.50 -22.16
CA LYS A 43 -24.10 -10.84 -20.89
C LYS A 43 -25.01 -12.03 -21.15
N LYS A 44 -24.47 -13.23 -20.95
CA LYS A 44 -25.34 -14.37 -20.61
C LYS A 44 -26.03 -14.01 -19.31
N GLU A 45 -27.29 -13.59 -19.41
CA GLU A 45 -28.16 -13.27 -18.27
C GLU A 45 -28.30 -14.49 -17.35
N LYS A 46 -27.40 -14.60 -16.37
CA LYS A 46 -27.78 -15.21 -15.10
C LYS A 46 -28.59 -14.15 -14.39
N LYS A 47 -29.88 -14.42 -14.15
CA LYS A 47 -30.67 -13.71 -13.15
C LYS A 47 -29.89 -13.75 -11.84
N GLU A 48 -29.22 -12.66 -11.50
CA GLU A 48 -28.68 -12.46 -10.17
C GLU A 48 -29.88 -12.23 -9.26
N GLU A 49 -30.38 -13.31 -8.68
CA GLU A 49 -31.27 -13.21 -7.54
C GLU A 49 -30.55 -12.35 -6.49
N ALA A 50 -31.11 -11.18 -6.20
CA ALA A 50 -30.52 -10.25 -5.26
C ALA A 50 -30.27 -10.99 -3.94
N LEU A 51 -28.99 -11.16 -3.59
CA LEU A 51 -28.61 -11.87 -2.39
C LEU A 51 -29.33 -11.22 -1.19
N PRO A 52 -29.94 -12.02 -0.30
CA PRO A 52 -30.60 -11.48 0.88
C PRO A 52 -29.62 -10.61 1.66
N LYS A 53 -30.06 -9.41 2.04
CA LYS A 53 -29.23 -8.52 2.86
C LYS A 53 -28.86 -9.25 4.15
N LEU A 54 -27.56 -9.30 4.41
CA LEU A 54 -27.02 -9.93 5.60
C LEU A 54 -27.58 -9.23 6.85
N SER A 55 -28.04 -10.01 7.84
CA SER A 55 -28.43 -9.46 9.13
C SER A 55 -27.28 -8.65 9.74
N ALA A 56 -27.57 -7.63 10.53
CA ALA A 56 -26.54 -6.87 11.24
C ALA A 56 -25.67 -7.76 12.15
N ALA A 57 -26.25 -8.85 12.69
CA ALA A 57 -25.51 -9.82 13.49
C ALA A 57 -24.52 -10.62 12.62
N ASP A 58 -25.00 -11.12 11.48
CA ASP A 58 -24.17 -11.89 10.55
C ASP A 58 -23.07 -11.02 9.95
N PHE A 59 -23.37 -9.76 9.61
CA PHE A 59 -22.38 -8.80 9.10
C PHE A 59 -21.19 -8.66 10.06
N ARG A 60 -21.45 -8.53 11.36
CA ARG A 60 -20.37 -8.46 12.37
C ARG A 60 -19.54 -9.73 12.41
N VAL A 61 -20.18 -10.89 12.34
CA VAL A 61 -19.47 -12.18 12.34
C VAL A 61 -18.56 -12.28 11.11
N TYR A 62 -19.10 -11.99 9.92
CA TYR A 62 -18.33 -12.05 8.68
C TYR A 62 -17.24 -10.96 8.58
N ASN A 63 -17.45 -9.78 9.19
CA ASN A 63 -16.49 -8.68 9.19
C ASN A 63 -15.42 -8.79 10.29
N SER A 64 -15.63 -9.63 11.32
CA SER A 64 -14.75 -9.72 12.50
C SER A 64 -13.27 -9.93 12.16
N MET A 65 -12.97 -10.76 11.15
CA MET A 65 -11.59 -11.01 10.73
C MET A 65 -10.96 -9.76 10.11
N ALA A 66 -11.72 -9.02 9.30
CA ALA A 66 -11.24 -7.79 8.68
C ALA A 66 -10.93 -6.71 9.73
N GLU A 67 -11.80 -6.55 10.74
CA GLU A 67 -11.57 -5.64 11.87
C GLU A 67 -10.31 -6.02 12.67
N HIS A 68 -10.07 -7.32 12.85
CA HIS A 68 -8.88 -7.80 13.54
C HIS A 68 -7.60 -7.53 12.72
N MET A 69 -7.62 -7.78 11.41
CA MET A 69 -6.46 -7.47 10.55
C MET A 69 -6.16 -5.96 10.54
N GLU A 70 -7.20 -5.13 10.47
CA GLU A 70 -7.08 -3.67 10.51
C GLU A 70 -6.37 -3.16 11.78
N TYR A 71 -6.61 -3.80 12.93
CA TYR A 71 -5.89 -3.46 14.17
C TYR A 71 -4.38 -3.66 14.02
N PHE A 72 -3.94 -4.82 13.50
CA PHE A 72 -2.52 -5.11 13.29
C PHE A 72 -1.90 -4.21 12.22
N HIS A 73 -2.59 -4.03 11.09
CA HIS A 73 -2.13 -3.16 10.00
C HIS A 73 -1.95 -1.71 10.46
N ASN A 74 -2.85 -1.21 11.30
CA ASN A 74 -2.70 0.12 11.90
C ASN A 74 -1.49 0.20 12.84
N HIS A 75 -1.24 -0.83 13.65
CA HIS A 75 -0.06 -0.88 14.49
C HIS A 75 1.24 -0.88 13.67
N PHE A 76 1.26 -1.62 12.56
CA PHE A 76 2.39 -1.60 11.62
C PHE A 76 2.59 -0.22 10.99
N ARG A 77 1.51 0.44 10.56
CA ARG A 77 1.56 1.77 9.98
C ARG A 77 2.15 2.79 10.94
N GLN A 78 1.73 2.75 12.20
CA GLN A 78 2.24 3.62 13.26
C GLN A 78 3.73 3.37 13.53
N SER A 79 4.13 2.11 13.69
CA SER A 79 5.52 1.71 13.93
C SER A 79 6.43 2.09 12.76
N TRP A 80 6.00 1.83 11.53
CA TRP A 80 6.70 2.25 10.32
C TRP A 80 6.85 3.76 10.26
N THR A 81 5.77 4.52 10.48
CA THR A 81 5.80 5.98 10.42
C THR A 81 6.79 6.54 11.44
N LEU A 82 6.82 5.98 12.66
CA LEU A 82 7.75 6.38 13.71
C LEU A 82 9.21 6.10 13.31
N LEU A 83 9.50 4.88 12.82
CA LEU A 83 10.84 4.47 12.43
C LEU A 83 11.33 5.25 11.21
N HIS A 84 10.51 5.32 10.16
CA HIS A 84 10.82 6.01 8.92
C HIS A 84 11.06 7.49 9.16
N THR A 85 10.18 8.18 9.90
CA THR A 85 10.36 9.61 10.23
C THR A 85 11.64 9.86 11.00
N ALA A 86 11.96 9.01 12.00
CA ALA A 86 13.18 9.17 12.78
C ALA A 86 14.44 9.02 11.92
N CYS A 87 14.43 8.10 10.96
CA CYS A 87 15.54 7.87 10.04
C CYS A 87 15.66 8.99 8.99
N THR A 88 14.56 9.47 8.41
CA THR A 88 14.60 10.51 7.36
C THR A 88 14.90 11.89 7.89
N THR A 89 14.45 12.20 9.11
CA THR A 89 14.76 13.48 9.79
C THR A 89 16.08 13.43 10.56
N ASN A 90 16.71 12.25 10.63
CA ASN A 90 17.87 11.96 11.46
C ASN A 90 17.67 12.39 12.94
N GLN A 91 16.41 12.38 13.40
CA GLN A 91 16.03 12.79 14.74
C GLN A 91 15.06 11.78 15.35
N ARG A 92 15.51 11.18 16.46
CA ARG A 92 14.70 10.24 17.23
C ARG A 92 13.67 10.98 18.09
N PRO A 93 12.46 10.43 18.32
CA PRO A 93 11.50 11.02 19.24
C PRO A 93 12.11 11.29 20.62
N ARG A 94 11.91 12.50 21.14
CA ARG A 94 12.54 12.98 22.38
C ARG A 94 12.19 12.13 23.60
N ASN A 95 11.03 11.48 23.59
CA ASN A 95 10.49 10.64 24.66
C ASN A 95 10.95 9.17 24.59
N LEU A 96 11.65 8.75 23.54
CA LEU A 96 12.28 7.43 23.53
C LEU A 96 13.72 7.52 24.07
N SER A 97 14.31 6.40 24.43
CA SER A 97 15.77 6.20 24.45
C SER A 97 16.24 5.50 23.17
N LEU A 98 17.55 5.52 22.91
CA LEU A 98 18.10 4.77 21.76
C LEU A 98 17.79 3.27 21.86
N ARG A 99 17.92 2.69 23.05
CA ARG A 99 17.60 1.28 23.29
C ARG A 99 16.14 0.96 23.01
N GLN A 100 15.23 1.80 23.47
CA GLN A 100 13.79 1.62 23.20
C GLN A 100 13.49 1.74 21.70
N PHE A 101 14.15 2.66 21.00
CA PHE A 101 13.94 2.84 19.57
C PHE A 101 14.38 1.62 18.76
N LEU A 102 15.56 1.08 19.07
CA LEU A 102 16.03 -0.17 18.46
C LEU A 102 15.10 -1.33 18.80
N GLN A 103 14.61 -1.41 20.04
CA GLN A 103 13.63 -2.42 20.43
C GLN A 103 12.32 -2.30 19.63
N THR A 104 11.83 -1.08 19.37
CA THR A 104 10.66 -0.85 18.52
C THR A 104 10.88 -1.41 17.11
N GLY A 105 12.06 -1.18 16.52
CA GLY A 105 12.42 -1.74 15.21
C GLY A 105 12.46 -3.27 15.19
N LEU A 106 13.09 -3.88 16.18
CA LEU A 106 13.14 -5.35 16.31
C LEU A 106 11.75 -5.96 16.48
N SER A 107 10.92 -5.37 17.35
CA SER A 107 9.54 -5.80 17.55
C SER A 107 8.71 -5.66 16.28
N PHE A 108 8.88 -4.58 15.53
CA PHE A 108 8.17 -4.35 14.26
C PHE A 108 8.49 -5.46 13.23
N ILE A 109 9.77 -5.80 13.06
CA ILE A 109 10.19 -6.88 12.14
C ILE A 109 9.59 -8.22 12.58
N SER A 110 9.72 -8.57 13.86
CA SER A 110 9.21 -9.85 14.38
C SER A 110 7.69 -9.98 14.17
N GLN A 111 6.93 -8.91 14.38
CA GLN A 111 5.48 -8.95 14.20
C GLN A 111 5.08 -9.03 12.73
N LEU A 112 5.79 -8.36 11.82
CA LEU A 112 5.56 -8.48 10.37
C LEU A 112 5.81 -9.91 9.88
N GLU A 113 6.88 -10.54 10.37
CA GLU A 113 7.21 -11.92 10.02
C GLU A 113 6.09 -12.88 10.45
N VAL A 114 5.64 -12.77 11.72
CA VAL A 114 4.52 -13.58 12.21
C VAL A 114 3.24 -13.29 11.45
N HIS A 115 2.93 -12.02 11.19
CA HIS A 115 1.71 -11.60 10.51
C HIS A 115 1.62 -12.19 9.09
N HIS A 116 2.65 -12.00 8.26
CA HIS A 116 2.68 -12.60 6.93
C HIS A 116 2.67 -14.13 6.99
N GLY A 117 3.39 -14.73 7.95
CA GLY A 117 3.40 -16.17 8.14
C GLY A 117 2.01 -16.75 8.39
N ILE A 118 1.21 -16.11 9.24
CA ILE A 118 -0.18 -16.52 9.51
C ILE A 118 -1.07 -16.31 8.27
N GLU A 119 -0.94 -15.18 7.59
CA GLU A 119 -1.73 -14.90 6.38
C GLU A 119 -1.48 -15.96 5.30
N GLU A 120 -0.21 -16.25 5.01
CA GLU A 120 0.21 -17.20 3.98
C GLU A 120 -0.18 -18.65 4.32
N GLN A 121 -0.03 -19.05 5.58
CA GLN A 121 -0.29 -20.42 6.01
C GLN A 121 -1.78 -20.73 6.22
N HIS A 122 -2.58 -19.73 6.61
CA HIS A 122 -3.93 -20.00 7.10
C HIS A 122 -5.03 -19.17 6.44
N ILE A 123 -4.80 -17.89 6.14
CA ILE A 123 -5.85 -17.00 5.63
C ILE A 123 -5.96 -17.10 4.11
N PHE A 124 -4.85 -16.94 3.39
CA PHE A 124 -4.84 -16.97 1.93
C PHE A 124 -5.32 -18.29 1.33
N PRO A 125 -5.01 -19.49 1.88
CA PRO A 125 -5.57 -20.74 1.37
C PRO A 125 -7.10 -20.81 1.50
N VAL A 126 -7.67 -20.22 2.56
CA VAL A 126 -9.12 -20.15 2.73
C VAL A 126 -9.74 -19.18 1.73
N LEU A 127 -9.14 -18.01 1.55
CA LEU A 127 -9.58 -17.03 0.56
C LEU A 127 -9.48 -17.57 -0.87
N ALA A 128 -8.42 -18.30 -1.21
CA ALA A 128 -8.24 -18.96 -2.51
C ALA A 128 -9.39 -19.91 -2.89
N ARG A 129 -10.04 -20.56 -1.90
CA ARG A 129 -11.22 -21.40 -2.19
C ARG A 129 -12.42 -20.58 -2.67
N LYS A 130 -12.54 -19.33 -2.22
CA LYS A 130 -13.70 -18.46 -2.46
C LYS A 130 -13.44 -17.39 -3.52
N MET A 131 -12.19 -16.98 -3.70
CA MET A 131 -11.76 -15.90 -4.58
C MET A 131 -10.63 -16.42 -5.49
N PRO A 132 -10.86 -16.56 -6.81
CA PRO A 132 -9.88 -17.17 -7.72
C PRO A 132 -8.57 -16.37 -7.84
N GLU A 133 -8.58 -15.06 -7.59
CA GLU A 133 -7.38 -14.18 -7.52
C GLU A 133 -6.31 -14.72 -6.56
N PHE A 134 -6.73 -15.35 -5.45
CA PHE A 134 -5.84 -15.89 -4.43
C PHE A 134 -5.37 -17.33 -4.73
N LYS A 135 -5.88 -17.99 -5.79
CA LYS A 135 -5.51 -19.38 -6.14
C LYS A 135 -4.15 -19.49 -6.81
N SER A 136 -3.80 -18.51 -7.64
CA SER A 136 -2.47 -18.47 -8.22
C SER A 136 -1.53 -17.93 -7.16
N GLY A 137 -0.56 -18.74 -6.73
CA GLY A 137 0.60 -18.31 -5.94
C GLY A 137 1.48 -17.25 -6.61
N LYS A 138 0.91 -16.39 -7.48
CA LYS A 138 1.40 -15.05 -7.73
C LYS A 138 1.44 -14.38 -6.36
N LYS A 139 2.60 -14.49 -5.71
CA LYS A 139 3.07 -13.47 -4.78
C LYS A 139 2.69 -12.13 -5.39
N CYS A 140 2.26 -11.17 -4.58
CA CYS A 140 2.20 -9.77 -5.00
C CYS A 140 3.66 -9.29 -5.24
N SER A 141 4.31 -9.83 -6.26
CA SER A 141 5.65 -9.52 -6.74
C SER A 141 5.45 -8.79 -8.06
N GLY A 142 4.93 -7.56 -7.94
CA GLY A 142 4.72 -6.66 -9.08
C GLY A 142 5.65 -5.44 -9.07
N ILE A 143 6.72 -5.42 -8.24
CA ILE A 143 7.60 -4.23 -8.12
C ILE A 143 9.10 -4.57 -8.06
N VAL A 144 9.55 -5.74 -8.51
CA VAL A 144 11.00 -5.99 -8.64
C VAL A 144 11.25 -6.95 -9.79
N GLU A 145 11.33 -6.42 -11.00
CA GLU A 145 12.09 -6.99 -12.11
C GLU A 145 12.17 -5.97 -13.25
N THR A 146 12.98 -4.92 -13.05
CA THR A 146 13.67 -4.22 -14.14
C THR A 146 15.05 -3.82 -13.64
N THR A 147 16.02 -4.69 -13.79
CA THR A 147 17.45 -4.36 -13.86
C THR A 147 18.07 -5.24 -14.94
#